data_AF-A0A9Q0HDC0-F1
#
_entry.id   AF-A0A9Q0HDC0-F1
#
_cell.length_a   1.000
_cell.length_b   1.000
_cell.length_c   1.000
_cell.angle_alpha   90.00
_cell.angle_beta   90.00
_cell.angle_gamma   90.00
#
_symmetry.space_group_name_H-M   'P 1'
#
loop_
_entity.id
_entity.type
_entity.pdbx_description
1 polymer ?
#
loop_
_entity_poly.entity_id
_entity_poly.type
_entity_poly.pdbx_seq_one_letter_code
_entity_poly.pdbx_strand_id
1 'polypeptide(L)'
;MEISSSQNGSIVGFFRERGFDDNTIHEMFKRCKRLEGVERVRASENWAYLESIGIQERKLPSVVSKCPRILTLDLNEKLVPMVQCLATLGTKQSEVTSAITKFPHLLCHSVEEKLCPLLAFFQALGVPEKQVALG
;
A
#
# COMPACT_ATOMS: atom_id res chain seq x y z
N MET A 1 -8.06 4.19 -37.44
CA MET A 1 -6.87 3.35 -37.61
C MET A 1 -6.08 3.42 -36.31
N GLU A 2 -6.28 2.39 -35.48
CA GLU A 2 -5.38 1.82 -34.47
C GLU A 2 -4.33 2.70 -33.77
N ILE A 3 -4.65 3.25 -32.59
CA ILE A 3 -3.66 3.48 -31.51
C ILE A 3 -4.40 3.36 -30.16
N SER A 4 -4.43 2.19 -29.54
CA SER A 4 -4.75 2.05 -28.08
C SER A 4 -4.46 0.64 -27.52
N SER A 5 -4.42 -0.39 -28.36
CA SER A 5 -4.26 -1.79 -27.92
C SER A 5 -2.91 -2.10 -27.27
N SER A 6 -1.86 -1.30 -27.49
CA SER A 6 -0.51 -1.56 -26.96
C SER A 6 -0.25 -1.05 -25.53
N GLN A 7 -1.11 -0.21 -24.94
CA GLN A 7 -0.87 0.36 -23.61
C GLN A 7 -1.79 -0.17 -22.51
N ASN A 8 -2.96 -0.75 -22.85
CA ASN A 8 -3.87 -1.33 -21.86
C ASN A 8 -3.20 -2.46 -21.05
N GLY A 9 -2.33 -3.27 -21.66
CA GLY A 9 -1.62 -4.33 -20.93
C GLY A 9 -0.56 -3.84 -19.93
N SER A 10 -0.12 -2.58 -20.06
CA SER A 10 1.00 -2.04 -19.27
C SER A 10 0.59 -1.55 -17.88
N ILE A 11 1.57 -1.44 -16.99
CA ILE A 11 1.40 -0.81 -15.68
C ILE A 11 0.99 0.69 -15.79
N VAL A 12 1.39 1.38 -16.86
CA VAL A 12 0.97 2.76 -17.14
C VAL A 12 -0.52 2.80 -17.50
N GLY A 13 -0.99 1.86 -18.31
CA GLY A 13 -2.41 1.70 -18.63
C GLY A 13 -3.25 1.46 -17.37
N PHE A 14 -2.77 0.59 -16.47
CA PHE A 14 -3.40 0.38 -15.17
C PHE A 14 -3.55 1.66 -14.35
N PHE A 15 -2.51 2.52 -14.30
CA PHE A 15 -2.63 3.79 -13.59
C PHE A 15 -3.64 4.73 -14.24
N ARG A 16 -3.66 4.85 -15.57
CA ARG A 16 -4.63 5.71 -16.26
C ARG A 16 -6.07 5.26 -16.06
N GLU A 17 -6.33 3.94 -16.10
CA GLU A 17 -7.65 3.36 -15.81
C GLU A 17 -8.13 3.70 -14.40
N ARG A 18 -7.21 3.94 -13.46
CA ARG A 18 -7.50 4.35 -12.08
C ARG A 18 -7.46 5.86 -11.86
N GLY A 19 -7.48 6.63 -12.94
CA GLY A 19 -7.66 8.09 -12.91
C GLY A 19 -6.38 8.88 -12.63
N PHE A 20 -5.20 8.26 -12.74
CA PHE A 20 -3.94 8.98 -12.60
C PHE A 20 -3.62 9.73 -13.91
N ASP A 21 -3.25 11.00 -13.78
CA ASP A 21 -2.71 11.78 -14.90
C ASP A 21 -1.24 11.42 -15.19
N ASP A 22 -0.79 11.73 -16.40
CA ASP A 22 0.56 11.38 -16.86
C ASP A 22 1.68 12.04 -16.04
N ASN A 23 1.46 13.23 -15.46
CA ASN A 23 2.47 13.88 -14.62
C ASN A 23 2.63 13.12 -13.29
N THR A 24 1.52 12.75 -12.66
CA THR A 24 1.53 11.94 -11.44
C THR A 24 2.19 10.59 -11.71
N ILE A 25 1.86 9.93 -12.82
CA ILE A 25 2.49 8.67 -13.24
C ILE A 25 4.00 8.87 -13.38
N HIS A 26 4.44 9.88 -14.14
CA HIS A 26 5.85 10.19 -14.34
C HIS A 26 6.62 10.41 -13.03
N GLU A 27 6.05 11.17 -12.09
CA GLU A 27 6.66 11.40 -10.78
C GLU A 27 6.71 10.13 -9.92
N MET A 28 5.73 9.23 -10.03
CA MET A 28 5.80 7.91 -9.39
C MET A 28 6.97 7.08 -9.92
N PHE A 29 7.17 7.02 -11.25
CA PHE A 29 8.29 6.29 -11.87
C PHE A 29 9.65 6.87 -11.53
N LYS A 30 9.76 8.21 -11.43
CA LYS A 30 10.97 8.87 -10.93
C LYS A 30 11.32 8.46 -9.50
N ARG A 31 10.32 8.46 -8.60
CA ARG A 31 10.51 8.14 -7.17
C ARG A 31 10.66 6.64 -6.91
N CYS A 32 10.09 5.78 -7.76
CA CYS A 32 10.05 4.33 -7.57
C CYS A 32 10.36 3.59 -8.87
N LYS A 33 11.66 3.49 -9.19
CA LYS A 33 12.16 2.77 -10.38
C LYS A 33 11.71 1.31 -10.48
N ARG A 34 11.42 0.69 -9.33
CA ARG A 34 10.91 -0.69 -9.27
C ARG A 34 9.57 -0.87 -9.99
N LEU A 35 8.80 0.19 -10.23
CA LEU A 35 7.55 0.13 -10.99
C LEU A 35 7.76 -0.26 -12.45
N GLU A 36 8.93 0.03 -13.05
CA GLU A 36 9.21 -0.23 -14.48
C GLU A 36 9.13 -1.72 -14.82
N GLY A 37 9.37 -2.61 -13.85
CA GLY A 37 9.28 -4.06 -14.00
C GLY A 37 8.10 -4.71 -13.31
N VAL A 38 7.08 -3.94 -12.89
CA VAL A 38 5.88 -4.52 -12.25
C VAL A 38 4.89 -4.99 -13.30
N GLU A 39 4.52 -6.26 -13.19
CA GLU A 39 3.40 -6.83 -13.95
C GLU A 39 2.08 -6.19 -13.56
N ARG A 40 1.25 -5.86 -14.55
CA ARG A 40 -0.10 -5.30 -14.33
C ARG A 40 -0.94 -6.19 -13.41
N VAL A 41 -0.83 -7.51 -13.56
CA VAL A 41 -1.56 -8.48 -12.72
C VAL A 41 -1.21 -8.28 -11.24
N ARG A 42 0.08 -8.19 -10.90
CA ARG A 42 0.53 -7.95 -9.53
C ARG A 42 0.00 -6.62 -8.98
N ALA A 43 0.06 -5.55 -9.76
CA ALA A 43 -0.47 -4.26 -9.35
C ALA A 43 -1.99 -4.30 -9.10
N SER A 44 -2.72 -5.03 -9.94
CA SER A 44 -4.16 -5.24 -9.81
C SER A 44 -4.51 -6.05 -8.57
N GLU A 45 -3.80 -7.14 -8.31
CA GLU A 45 -3.98 -7.98 -7.11
C GLU A 45 -3.72 -7.20 -5.83
N ASN A 46 -2.61 -6.45 -5.78
CA ASN A 46 -2.27 -5.60 -4.65
C ASN A 46 -3.32 -4.50 -4.43
N TRP A 47 -3.84 -3.89 -5.49
CA TRP A 47 -4.90 -2.90 -5.38
C TRP A 47 -6.20 -3.51 -4.83
N ALA A 48 -6.64 -4.64 -5.40
CA ALA A 48 -7.85 -5.33 -4.96
C ALA A 48 -7.75 -5.76 -3.49
N TYR A 49 -6.56 -6.18 -3.06
CA TYR A 49 -6.32 -6.50 -1.67
C TYR A 49 -6.47 -5.27 -0.77
N LEU A 50 -5.88 -4.12 -1.13
CA LEU A 50 -6.00 -2.88 -0.37
C LEU A 50 -7.47 -2.42 -0.24
N GLU A 51 -8.27 -2.62 -1.28
CA GLU A 51 -9.71 -2.39 -1.24
C GLU A 51 -10.41 -3.38 -0.28
N SER A 52 -10.07 -4.67 -0.38
CA SER A 52 -10.68 -5.72 0.45
C SER A 52 -10.45 -5.57 1.96
N ILE A 53 -9.35 -4.93 2.36
CA ILE A 53 -9.05 -4.66 3.79
C ILE A 53 -9.79 -3.42 4.32
N GLY A 54 -10.55 -2.72 3.47
CA GLY A 54 -11.42 -1.61 3.85
C GLY A 54 -10.96 -0.23 3.38
N ILE A 55 -9.91 -0.12 2.56
CA ILE A 55 -9.50 1.17 2.00
C ILE A 55 -10.49 1.54 0.89
N GLN A 56 -11.19 2.66 1.09
CA GLN A 56 -12.15 3.16 0.10
C GLN A 56 -11.47 3.41 -1.24
N GLU A 57 -12.10 2.97 -2.33
CA GLU A 57 -11.58 3.11 -3.70
C GLU A 57 -11.11 4.54 -4.01
N ARG A 58 -11.90 5.55 -3.64
CA ARG A 58 -11.55 6.98 -3.80
C ARG A 58 -10.27 7.41 -3.09
N LYS A 59 -9.80 6.68 -2.08
CA LYS A 59 -8.56 6.96 -1.33
C LYS A 59 -7.35 6.22 -1.90
N LEU A 60 -7.57 5.13 -2.65
CA LEU A 60 -6.49 4.30 -3.19
C LEU A 60 -5.53 5.08 -4.12
N PRO A 61 -6.00 5.98 -5.01
CA PRO A 61 -5.09 6.80 -5.80
C PRO A 61 -4.11 7.60 -4.92
N SER A 62 -4.61 8.26 -3.86
CA SER A 62 -3.77 9.03 -2.93
C SER A 62 -2.76 8.14 -2.19
N VAL A 63 -3.18 6.95 -1.77
CA VAL A 63 -2.32 5.97 -1.10
C VAL A 63 -1.18 5.52 -2.01
N VAL A 64 -1.50 5.16 -3.25
CA VAL A 64 -0.54 4.69 -4.25
C VAL A 64 0.38 5.82 -4.71
N SER A 65 -0.11 7.04 -4.94
CA SER A 65 0.75 8.20 -5.27
C SER A 65 1.79 8.49 -4.18
N LYS A 66 1.40 8.35 -2.90
CA LYS A 66 2.32 8.53 -1.78
C LYS A 66 3.37 7.42 -1.73
N CYS A 67 2.94 6.17 -1.88
CA CYS A 67 3.81 5.00 -1.82
C CYS A 67 3.56 4.01 -2.97
N PRO A 68 4.09 4.28 -4.18
CA PRO A 68 3.82 3.43 -5.34
C PRO A 68 4.40 2.02 -5.19
N ARG A 69 5.45 1.90 -4.37
CA ARG A 69 6.13 0.64 -4.07
C ARG A 69 5.18 -0.42 -3.51
N ILE A 70 4.06 -0.04 -2.91
CA ILE A 70 3.07 -1.00 -2.39
C ILE A 70 2.55 -1.95 -3.46
N LEU A 71 2.45 -1.49 -4.71
CA LEU A 71 2.01 -2.30 -5.84
C LEU A 71 3.11 -3.22 -6.39
N THR A 72 4.37 -3.01 -5.97
CA THR A 72 5.53 -3.84 -6.37
C THR A 72 5.72 -5.06 -5.46
N LEU A 73 5.06 -5.07 -4.30
CA LEU A 73 5.24 -6.10 -3.28
C LEU A 73 4.66 -7.43 -3.75
N ASP A 74 5.24 -8.52 -3.26
CA ASP A 74 4.58 -9.80 -3.34
C ASP A 74 3.36 -9.80 -2.40
N LEU A 75 2.20 -10.19 -2.92
CA LEU A 75 0.95 -10.13 -2.19
C LEU A 75 1.00 -11.06 -0.96
N ASN A 76 1.41 -12.31 -1.15
CA ASN A 76 1.30 -13.35 -0.14
C ASN A 76 2.53 -13.43 0.76
N GLU A 77 3.72 -13.10 0.24
CA GLU A 77 4.96 -13.14 1.02
C GLU A 77 5.20 -11.84 1.79
N LYS A 78 4.61 -10.71 1.39
CA LYS A 78 4.86 -9.42 2.04
C LYS A 78 3.61 -8.67 2.42
N LEU A 79 2.74 -8.33 1.46
CA LEU A 79 1.66 -7.39 1.73
C LEU A 79 0.65 -7.93 2.73
N VAL A 80 0.18 -9.17 2.55
CA VAL A 80 -0.76 -9.85 3.45
C VAL A 80 -0.17 -10.06 4.84
N PRO A 81 1.03 -10.66 5.02
CA PRO A 81 1.63 -10.81 6.36
C PRO A 81 1.83 -9.48 7.09
N MET A 82 2.20 -8.41 6.39
CA MET A 82 2.36 -7.08 7.00
C MET A 82 1.04 -6.52 7.52
N VAL A 83 -0.04 -6.64 6.73
CA VAL A 83 -1.37 -6.19 7.18
C VAL A 83 -1.89 -7.05 8.33
N GLN A 84 -1.66 -8.36 8.29
CA GLN A 84 -2.01 -9.26 9.40
C GLN A 84 -1.23 -8.93 10.67
N CYS A 85 0.07 -8.62 10.57
CA CYS A 85 0.86 -8.16 11.71
C CYS A 85 0.29 -6.86 12.28
N LEU A 86 -0.03 -5.86 11.45
CA LEU A 86 -0.71 -4.65 11.91
C LEU A 86 -2.08 -4.95 12.55
N ALA A 87 -2.80 -5.95 12.06
CA ALA A 87 -4.07 -6.39 12.63
C ALA A 87 -3.92 -7.06 14.01
N THR A 88 -2.79 -7.73 14.29
CA THR A 88 -2.51 -8.23 15.65
C THR A 88 -2.24 -7.11 16.66
N LEU A 89 -1.90 -5.91 16.18
CA LEU A 89 -1.54 -4.76 17.00
C LEU A 89 -2.68 -3.76 17.16
N GLY A 90 -3.55 -3.68 16.16
CA GLY A 90 -4.73 -2.83 16.17
C GLY A 90 -5.86 -3.47 16.97
N THR A 91 -6.64 -2.66 17.68
CA THR A 91 -7.81 -3.16 18.39
C THR A 91 -9.02 -3.36 17.46
N LYS A 92 -9.05 -2.64 16.33
CA LYS A 92 -10.11 -2.68 15.32
C LYS A 92 -9.56 -2.64 13.89
N GLN A 93 -10.21 -3.35 12.96
CA GLN A 93 -9.86 -3.33 11.52
C GLN A 93 -9.85 -1.91 10.92
N SER A 94 -10.74 -1.03 11.39
CA SER A 94 -10.80 0.37 10.95
C SER A 94 -9.54 1.17 11.33
N GLU A 95 -8.92 0.87 12.47
CA GLU A 95 -7.69 1.53 12.93
C GLU A 95 -6.51 1.13 12.05
N VAL A 96 -6.39 -0.16 11.75
CA VAL A 96 -5.38 -0.73 10.83
C VAL A 96 -5.52 -0.09 9.45
N THR A 97 -6.73 -0.06 8.92
CA THR A 97 -7.05 0.55 7.62
C THR A 97 -6.71 2.05 7.60
N SER A 98 -7.04 2.77 8.68
CA SER A 98 -6.73 4.20 8.83
C SER A 98 -5.22 4.44 8.88
N ALA A 99 -4.47 3.60 9.61
CA ALA A 99 -3.02 3.67 9.68
C ALA A 99 -2.36 3.44 8.32
N ILE A 100 -2.77 2.40 7.58
CA ILE A 100 -2.27 2.11 6.22
C ILE A 100 -2.59 3.26 5.26
N THR A 101 -3.82 3.79 5.33
CA THR A 101 -4.24 4.90 4.46
C THR A 101 -3.42 6.17 4.71
N LYS A 102 -3.09 6.45 5.98
CA LYS A 102 -2.29 7.63 6.37
C LYS A 102 -0.80 7.42 6.11
N PHE A 103 -0.31 6.21 6.35
CA PHE A 103 1.12 5.86 6.34
C PHE A 103 1.39 4.57 5.53
N PRO A 104 1.18 4.59 4.20
CA PRO A 104 1.31 3.38 3.38
C PRO A 104 2.73 2.82 3.30
N HIS A 105 3.74 3.64 3.63
CA HIS A 105 5.13 3.20 3.75
C HIS A 105 5.34 2.12 4.82
N LEU A 106 4.44 1.99 5.81
CA LEU A 106 4.47 0.93 6.82
C LEU A 106 4.53 -0.46 6.18
N LEU A 107 3.82 -0.67 5.07
CA LEU A 107 3.75 -1.96 4.37
C LEU A 107 4.98 -2.23 3.48
N CYS A 108 5.81 -1.23 3.25
CA CYS A 108 6.96 -1.32 2.35
C CYS A 108 8.28 -1.57 3.07
N HIS A 109 8.38 -1.27 4.36
CA HIS A 109 9.56 -1.58 5.16
C HIS A 109 9.50 -3.04 5.65
N SER A 110 10.65 -3.72 5.76
CA SER A 110 10.66 -5.08 6.29
C SER A 110 10.23 -5.07 7.75
N VAL A 111 9.47 -6.11 8.14
CA VAL A 111 9.04 -6.36 9.54
C VAL A 111 10.23 -6.28 10.48
N GLU A 112 11.34 -6.92 10.09
CA GLU A 112 12.51 -7.18 10.93
C GLU A 112 13.37 -5.93 11.19
N GLU A 113 13.46 -4.99 10.25
CA GLU A 113 14.35 -3.82 10.43
C GLU A 113 13.67 -2.61 11.09
N LYS A 114 12.34 -2.47 10.96
CA LYS A 114 11.66 -1.23 11.38
C LYS A 114 10.35 -1.41 12.13
N LEU A 115 9.62 -2.50 11.90
CA LEU A 115 8.34 -2.69 12.57
C LEU A 115 8.54 -3.18 14.02
N CYS A 116 9.41 -4.18 14.23
CA CYS A 116 9.75 -4.67 15.58
C CYS A 116 10.36 -3.59 16.48
N PRO A 117 11.33 -2.76 16.05
CA PRO A 117 11.86 -1.67 16.88
C PRO A 117 10.82 -0.57 17.15
N LEU A 118 9.96 -0.25 16.18
CA LEU A 118 8.91 0.74 16.36
C LEU A 118 7.84 0.25 17.35
N LEU A 119 7.55 -1.05 17.34
CA LEU A 119 6.64 -1.69 18.28
C LEU A 119 7.23 -1.80 19.67
N ALA A 120 8.48 -2.23 19.79
CA ALA A 120 9.22 -2.21 21.04
C ALA A 120 9.33 -0.78 21.58
N PHE A 121 9.48 0.24 20.72
CA PHE A 121 9.49 1.64 21.09
C PHE A 121 8.14 2.10 21.66
N PHE A 122 7.01 1.78 21.01
CA PHE A 122 5.70 2.14 21.54
C PHE A 122 5.34 1.38 22.83
N GLN A 123 5.75 0.12 22.97
CA GLN A 123 5.62 -0.64 24.21
C GLN A 123 6.51 -0.07 25.33
N ALA A 124 7.75 0.32 25.03
CA ALA A 124 8.70 0.91 25.98
C ALA A 124 8.29 2.32 26.47
N LEU A 125 7.54 3.08 25.66
CA LEU A 125 6.96 4.37 26.05
C LEU A 125 5.73 4.24 26.96
N GLY A 126 5.36 3.02 27.37
CA GLY A 126 4.27 2.80 28.31
C GLY A 126 2.88 2.99 27.69
N VAL A 127 2.74 2.83 26.38
CA VAL A 127 1.42 2.67 25.75
C VAL A 127 1.03 1.20 25.90
N PRO A 128 0.13 0.84 26.83
CA PRO A 128 -0.34 -0.53 26.92
C PRO A 128 -1.15 -0.86 25.68
N GLU A 129 -0.99 -2.09 25.20
CA GLU A 129 -1.71 -2.70 24.05
C GLU A 129 -3.24 -2.52 24.13
N LYS A 130 -3.77 -2.22 25.32
CA LYS A 130 -5.18 -2.04 25.63
C LYS A 130 -5.72 -0.60 25.54
N GLN A 131 -4.90 0.41 25.20
CA GLN A 131 -5.34 1.82 25.14
C GLN A 131 -5.31 2.45 23.74
N VAL A 132 -5.20 1.65 22.66
CA VAL A 132 -5.43 2.16 21.29
C VAL A 132 -6.92 2.20 20.94
N ALA A 133 -7.77 1.51 21.71
CA ALA A 133 -9.21 1.77 21.70
C ALA A 133 -9.50 2.97 22.59
N LEU A 134 -9.97 4.08 22.01
CA LEU A 134 -10.79 5.16 22.61
C LEU A 134 -10.84 6.30 21.57
N GLY A 135 -11.96 6.81 21.08
CA GLY A 135 -13.40 6.58 21.27
C GLY A 135 -14.10 7.34 20.15
#